data_AF-A0A8J7RIH4-F1
#
_entry.id   AF-A0A8J7RIH4-F1
#
_cell.length_a   1.000
_cell.length_b   1.000
_cell.length_c   1.000
_cell.angle_alpha   90.00
_cell.angle_beta   90.00
_cell.angle_gamma   90.00
#
_symmetry.space_group_name_H-M   'P 1'
#
loop_
_entity.id
_entity.type
_entity.pdbx_description
1 polymer ?
#
loop_
_entity_poly.entity_id
_entity_poly.type
_entity_poly.pdbx_seq_one_letter_code
_entity_poly.pdbx_strand_id
1 'polypeptide(L)'
;MTKVKIVCIIPDQKTFLSVVDEETGNPEFRQIFERWSDIDYLYAFFERNRSVISRITIETAIKRVINDASELEEKLLTIAENDVDQLQSIFKPLNPGDYRLLEFQKSKAYGTIRKSWLRIYAIRINAETYIITGGAIKLTRTMQERSHTKDQLKRLTQVRDYLIREGFDETDIEEIETDP
;
A
#
# COMPACT_ATOMS: atom_id res chain seq x y z
N MET A 1 -4.59 -13.32 -17.60
CA MET A 1 -3.93 -12.44 -16.61
C MET A 1 -2.62 -13.12 -16.26
N THR A 2 -1.53 -12.39 -16.32
CA THR A 2 -0.18 -12.89 -16.02
C THR A 2 -0.07 -13.36 -14.58
N LYS A 3 0.87 -14.26 -14.29
CA LYS A 3 1.20 -14.76 -12.94
C LYS A 3 1.53 -13.56 -12.04
N VAL A 4 0.83 -13.41 -10.91
CA VAL A 4 1.18 -12.38 -9.92
C VAL A 4 2.35 -12.90 -9.08
N LYS A 5 3.49 -12.20 -9.14
CA LYS A 5 4.64 -12.48 -8.28
C LYS A 5 4.50 -11.78 -6.93
N ILE A 6 4.73 -12.52 -5.85
CA ILE A 6 4.59 -12.06 -4.46
C ILE A 6 5.89 -12.35 -3.75
N VAL A 7 6.37 -11.38 -2.97
CA VAL A 7 7.63 -11.49 -2.24
C VAL A 7 7.49 -11.03 -0.80
N CYS A 8 8.37 -11.52 0.07
CA CYS A 8 8.50 -11.02 1.44
C CYS A 8 9.00 -9.56 1.43
N ILE A 9 8.40 -8.68 2.23
CA ILE A 9 8.92 -7.33 2.45
C ILE A 9 10.12 -7.38 3.38
N ILE A 10 10.03 -8.21 4.42
CA ILE A 10 11.11 -8.48 5.38
C ILE A 10 11.68 -9.87 5.05
N PRO A 11 13.01 -10.03 4.92
CA PRO A 11 13.62 -11.33 4.65
C PRO A 11 13.14 -12.40 5.64
N ASP A 12 12.89 -13.60 5.14
CA ASP A 12 12.46 -14.78 5.90
C ASP A 12 11.09 -14.65 6.63
N GLN A 13 10.36 -13.55 6.46
CA GLN A 13 9.04 -13.33 7.07
C GLN A 13 7.91 -13.38 6.05
N LYS A 14 7.11 -14.46 6.10
CA LYS A 14 6.00 -14.72 5.17
C LYS A 14 4.67 -14.04 5.55
N THR A 15 4.71 -13.10 6.48
CA THR A 15 3.52 -12.41 7.03
C THR A 15 3.28 -11.05 6.35
N PHE A 16 4.33 -10.30 6.04
CA PHE A 16 4.20 -8.99 5.40
C PHE A 16 4.79 -9.02 4.00
N LEU A 17 3.90 -9.06 3.01
CA LEU A 17 4.22 -9.42 1.63
C LEU A 17 3.91 -8.27 0.68
N SER A 18 4.54 -8.27 -0.49
CA SER A 18 4.29 -7.30 -1.55
C SER A 18 4.14 -7.99 -2.89
N VAL A 19 3.19 -7.52 -3.70
CA VAL A 19 3.18 -7.81 -5.14
C VAL A 19 4.40 -7.16 -5.77
N VAL A 20 4.99 -7.85 -6.75
CA VAL A 20 6.04 -7.31 -7.62
C VAL A 20 5.39 -6.70 -8.86
N ASP A 21 5.83 -5.50 -9.23
CA ASP A 21 5.42 -4.88 -10.48
C ASP A 21 6.12 -5.54 -11.67
N GLU A 22 5.35 -5.92 -12.69
CA GLU A 22 5.88 -6.62 -13.86
C GLU A 22 6.78 -5.73 -14.73
N GLU A 23 6.57 -4.41 -14.73
CA GLU A 23 7.33 -3.48 -15.57
C GLU A 23 8.66 -3.14 -14.90
N THR A 24 8.66 -2.88 -13.60
CA THR A 24 9.87 -2.47 -12.88
C THR A 24 10.64 -3.62 -12.23
N GLY A 25 10.00 -4.78 -12.04
CA GLY A 25 10.55 -5.92 -11.30
C GLY A 25 10.68 -5.67 -9.78
N ASN A 26 10.22 -4.52 -9.29
CA ASN A 26 10.37 -4.13 -7.88
C ASN A 26 9.10 -4.43 -7.06
N PRO A 27 9.24 -4.73 -5.75
CA PRO A 27 8.11 -4.84 -4.85
C PRO A 27 7.33 -3.51 -4.78
N GLU A 28 6.01 -3.58 -4.89
CA GLU A 28 5.11 -2.43 -4.73
C GLU A 28 5.34 -1.65 -3.45
N PHE A 29 5.58 -2.34 -2.33
CA PHE A 29 5.86 -1.68 -1.05
C PHE A 29 7.01 -0.67 -1.18
N ARG A 30 8.16 -1.09 -1.74
CA ARG A 30 9.32 -0.22 -1.98
C ARG A 30 8.97 0.94 -2.90
N GLN A 31 8.34 0.65 -4.03
CA GLN A 31 7.98 1.68 -5.02
C GLN A 31 7.00 2.73 -4.48
N ILE A 32 6.13 2.38 -3.52
CA ILE A 32 5.24 3.34 -2.86
C ILE A 32 6.06 4.38 -2.09
N PHE A 33 7.00 3.95 -1.25
CA PHE A 33 7.77 4.84 -0.39
C PHE A 33 8.88 5.60 -1.15
N GLU A 34 9.46 5.01 -2.19
CA GLU A 34 10.33 5.74 -3.13
C GLU A 34 9.57 6.90 -3.79
N ARG A 35 8.36 6.65 -4.31
CA ARG A 35 7.53 7.72 -4.90
C ARG A 35 7.07 8.76 -3.86
N TRP A 36 6.87 8.37 -2.62
CA TRP A 36 6.46 9.30 -1.55
C TRP A 36 7.61 10.08 -0.93
N SER A 37 8.86 9.72 -1.24
CA SER A 37 10.06 10.48 -0.89
C SER A 37 10.64 11.30 -2.05
N ASP A 38 10.24 11.00 -3.30
CA ASP A 38 10.63 11.75 -4.49
C ASP A 38 9.99 13.15 -4.57
N ILE A 39 10.82 14.18 -4.39
CA ILE A 39 10.40 15.59 -4.42
C ILE A 39 9.87 15.99 -5.80
N ASP A 40 10.49 15.54 -6.89
CA ASP A 40 10.11 15.93 -8.26
C ASP A 40 8.75 15.32 -8.62
N TYR A 41 8.55 14.05 -8.27
CA TYR A 41 7.26 13.38 -8.41
C TYR A 41 6.17 14.12 -7.62
N LEU A 42 6.43 14.44 -6.34
CA LEU A 42 5.44 15.09 -5.48
C LEU A 42 5.13 16.51 -5.95
N TYR A 43 6.15 17.27 -6.36
CA TYR A 43 5.96 18.59 -6.92
C TYR A 43 5.05 18.54 -8.15
N ALA A 44 5.36 17.66 -9.11
CA ALA A 44 4.52 17.47 -10.30
C ALA A 44 3.10 16.99 -9.95
N PHE A 45 2.95 16.12 -8.95
CA PHE A 45 1.65 15.67 -8.45
C PHE A 45 0.84 16.82 -7.87
N PHE A 46 1.44 17.67 -7.04
CA PHE A 46 0.75 18.77 -6.39
C PHE A 46 0.48 19.95 -7.32
N GLU A 47 1.34 20.22 -8.30
CA GLU A 47 1.06 21.16 -9.39
C GLU A 47 -0.20 20.75 -10.16
N ARG A 48 -0.29 19.48 -10.59
CA ARG A 48 -1.49 18.94 -11.26
C ARG A 48 -2.75 18.97 -10.39
N ASN A 49 -2.60 19.06 -9.07
CA ASN A 49 -3.70 19.05 -8.10
C ASN A 49 -3.81 20.36 -7.30
N ARG A 50 -3.27 21.46 -7.81
CA ARG A 50 -3.11 22.73 -7.06
C ARG A 50 -4.42 23.24 -6.47
N SER A 51 -5.52 23.10 -7.19
CA SER A 51 -6.85 23.54 -6.73
C SER A 51 -7.31 22.88 -5.43
N VAL A 52 -6.89 21.63 -5.18
CA VAL A 52 -7.29 20.85 -3.99
C VAL A 52 -6.49 21.25 -2.75
N ILE A 53 -5.25 21.71 -2.93
CA ILE A 53 -4.35 22.14 -1.85
C ILE A 53 -4.24 23.67 -1.74
N SER A 54 -5.22 24.42 -2.25
CA SER A 54 -5.22 25.89 -2.36
C SER A 54 -4.95 26.65 -1.05
N ARG A 55 -5.09 25.99 0.10
CA ARG A 55 -4.86 26.58 1.44
C ARG A 55 -3.41 26.49 1.92
N ILE A 56 -2.53 25.77 1.24
CA ILE A 56 -1.12 25.62 1.62
C ILE A 56 -0.20 25.72 0.39
N THR A 57 1.09 25.91 0.60
CA THR A 57 2.09 25.87 -0.48
C THR A 57 2.36 24.42 -0.91
N ILE A 58 2.89 24.24 -2.13
CA ILE A 58 3.33 22.92 -2.60
C ILE A 58 4.44 22.39 -1.71
N GLU A 59 5.39 23.22 -1.32
CA GLU A 59 6.47 22.85 -0.41
C GLU A 59 5.94 22.30 0.93
N THR A 60 4.93 22.95 1.52
CA THR A 60 4.27 22.44 2.73
C THR A 60 3.56 21.11 2.47
N ALA A 61 2.93 20.94 1.30
CA ALA A 61 2.27 19.69 0.91
C ALA A 61 3.26 18.53 0.73
N ILE A 62 4.42 18.80 0.11
CA ILE A 62 5.52 17.85 -0.07
C ILE A 62 6.07 17.43 1.29
N LYS A 63 6.48 18.38 2.13
CA LYS A 63 7.00 18.12 3.48
C LYS A 63 6.01 17.28 4.31
N ARG A 64 4.71 17.59 4.20
CA ARG A 64 3.66 16.82 4.87
C ARG A 64 3.62 15.37 4.40
N VAL A 65 3.75 15.10 3.10
CA VAL A 65 3.74 13.73 2.56
C VAL A 65 4.99 12.98 2.93
N ILE A 66 6.18 13.57 2.77
CA ILE A 66 7.46 12.91 3.08
C ILE A 66 7.51 12.49 4.55
N ASN A 67 7.15 13.39 5.47
CA ASN A 67 7.17 13.06 6.90
C ASN A 67 6.15 11.96 7.25
N ASP A 68 4.92 12.06 6.75
CA ASP A 68 3.87 11.06 6.97
C ASP A 68 4.23 9.69 6.36
N ALA A 69 4.94 9.68 5.22
CA ALA A 69 5.40 8.46 4.56
C ALA A 69 6.53 7.80 5.34
N SER A 70 7.54 8.56 5.76
CA SER A 70 8.66 8.05 6.54
C SER A 70 8.19 7.43 7.87
N GLU A 71 7.31 8.12 8.61
CA GLU A 71 6.74 7.59 9.85
C GLU A 71 5.87 6.35 9.60
N LEU A 72 5.12 6.30 8.49
CA LEU A 72 4.29 5.16 8.15
C LEU A 72 5.14 3.94 7.78
N GLU A 73 6.21 4.12 7.02
CA GLU A 73 7.12 3.05 6.62
C GLU A 73 7.77 2.41 7.84
N GLU A 74 8.40 3.22 8.70
CA GLU A 74 9.03 2.78 9.94
C GLU A 74 8.02 2.02 10.81
N LYS A 75 6.82 2.56 10.98
CA LYS A 75 5.76 1.92 11.77
C LYS A 75 5.35 0.57 11.22
N LEU A 76 5.16 0.45 9.90
CA LEU A 76 4.74 -0.80 9.26
C LEU A 76 5.82 -1.86 9.37
N LEU A 77 7.08 -1.51 9.10
CA LEU A 77 8.21 -2.43 9.21
C LEU A 77 8.40 -2.87 10.67
N THR A 78 8.42 -1.93 11.62
CA THR A 78 8.56 -2.26 13.05
C THR A 78 7.48 -3.23 13.53
N ILE A 79 6.23 -2.99 13.13
CA ILE A 79 5.11 -3.86 13.54
C ILE A 79 5.19 -5.22 12.83
N ALA A 80 5.49 -5.24 11.54
CA ALA A 80 5.64 -6.50 10.82
C ALA A 80 6.82 -7.34 11.37
N GLU A 81 7.91 -6.73 11.79
CA GLU A 81 9.06 -7.43 12.35
C GLU A 81 8.83 -7.98 13.77
N ASN A 82 8.12 -7.22 14.62
CA ASN A 82 8.11 -7.46 16.06
C ASN A 82 6.75 -7.87 16.63
N ASP A 83 5.64 -7.54 15.96
CA ASP A 83 4.28 -7.74 16.47
C ASP A 83 3.26 -7.83 15.31
N VAL A 84 3.35 -8.89 14.50
CA VAL A 84 2.52 -9.10 13.30
C VAL A 84 1.02 -9.04 13.57
N ASP A 85 0.59 -9.41 14.78
CA ASP A 85 -0.81 -9.34 15.22
C ASP A 85 -1.36 -7.92 15.19
N GLN A 86 -0.51 -6.91 15.40
CA GLN A 86 -0.91 -5.51 15.31
C GLN A 86 -1.16 -5.04 13.87
N LEU A 87 -0.79 -5.78 12.83
CA LEU A 87 -1.10 -5.40 11.45
C LEU A 87 -2.61 -5.28 11.22
N GLN A 88 -3.44 -6.12 11.87
CA GLN A 88 -4.90 -6.00 11.81
C GLN A 88 -5.45 -4.69 12.42
N SER A 89 -4.69 -4.08 13.34
CA SER A 89 -5.04 -2.80 13.92
C SER A 89 -4.80 -1.65 12.93
N ILE A 90 -3.84 -1.82 12.02
CA ILE A 90 -3.46 -0.82 11.01
C ILE A 90 -4.31 -0.97 9.75
N PHE A 91 -4.44 -2.19 9.24
CA PHE A 91 -5.18 -2.49 8.02
C PHE A 91 -6.66 -2.65 8.34
N LYS A 92 -7.45 -1.69 7.88
CA LYS A 92 -8.90 -1.69 8.02
C LYS A 92 -9.56 -2.17 6.73
N PRO A 93 -10.74 -2.81 6.80
CA PRO A 93 -11.51 -3.15 5.61
C PRO A 93 -11.68 -1.95 4.67
N LEU A 94 -11.54 -2.19 3.37
CA LEU A 94 -11.63 -1.16 2.35
C LEU A 94 -13.02 -0.49 2.39
N ASN A 95 -14.08 -1.28 2.58
CA ASN A 95 -15.44 -0.79 2.74
C ASN A 95 -15.78 -0.65 4.23
N PRO A 96 -16.23 0.53 4.70
CA PRO A 96 -16.55 0.74 6.11
C PRO A 96 -17.67 -0.13 6.68
N GLY A 97 -18.52 -0.72 5.82
CA GLY A 97 -19.60 -1.62 6.22
C GLY A 97 -19.18 -3.08 6.41
N ASP A 98 -17.93 -3.42 6.07
CA ASP A 98 -17.41 -4.77 6.25
C ASP A 98 -16.92 -4.92 7.71
N TYR A 99 -17.83 -5.33 8.60
CA TYR A 99 -17.51 -5.56 10.02
C TYR A 99 -16.88 -6.93 10.28
N ARG A 100 -16.98 -7.86 9.32
CA ARG A 100 -16.39 -9.19 9.41
C ARG A 100 -14.99 -9.16 8.81
N LEU A 101 -14.03 -9.73 9.53
CA LEU A 101 -12.70 -10.01 8.99
C LEU A 101 -12.77 -11.32 8.22
N LEU A 102 -12.50 -11.25 6.92
CA LEU A 102 -12.57 -12.38 6.01
C LEU A 102 -11.20 -12.62 5.37
N GLU A 103 -10.98 -13.84 4.91
CA GLU A 103 -9.86 -14.18 4.04
C GLU A 103 -10.03 -13.50 2.67
N PHE A 104 -8.91 -13.13 2.04
CA PHE A 104 -8.84 -12.36 0.80
C PHE A 104 -9.60 -11.01 0.86
N GLN A 105 -9.77 -10.45 2.06
CA GLN A 105 -10.46 -9.18 2.23
C GLN A 105 -9.60 -8.02 1.73
N LYS A 106 -10.20 -7.13 0.94
CA LYS A 106 -9.57 -5.88 0.54
C LYS A 106 -9.47 -4.95 1.73
N SER A 107 -8.27 -4.49 2.02
CA SER A 107 -7.94 -3.68 3.19
C SER A 107 -7.13 -2.44 2.80
N LYS A 108 -7.08 -1.47 3.72
CA LYS A 108 -6.32 -0.24 3.57
C LYS A 108 -5.71 0.20 4.90
N ALA A 109 -4.51 0.75 4.84
CA ALA A 109 -3.89 1.51 5.92
C ALA A 109 -3.94 3.01 5.59
N TYR A 110 -3.91 3.85 6.63
CA TYR A 110 -3.78 5.30 6.51
C TYR A 110 -2.37 5.71 6.97
N GLY A 111 -1.89 6.87 6.50
CA GLY A 111 -0.72 7.49 7.13
C GLY A 111 -0.93 7.84 8.60
N THR A 112 0.17 8.19 9.26
CA THR A 112 0.27 8.40 10.71
C THR A 112 -0.40 9.69 11.16
N ILE A 113 -0.50 10.70 10.29
CA ILE A 113 -1.01 12.02 10.68
C ILE A 113 -2.55 12.14 10.58
N ARG A 114 -3.10 13.04 11.39
CA ARG A 114 -4.53 13.40 11.30
C ARG A 114 -4.88 13.94 9.91
N LYS A 115 -5.91 13.35 9.31
CA LYS A 115 -6.31 13.63 7.91
C LYS A 115 -5.13 13.43 6.95
N SER A 116 -4.32 12.38 7.18
CA SER A 116 -3.31 11.91 6.24
C SER A 116 -3.90 11.81 4.83
N TRP A 117 -3.07 12.06 3.81
CA TRP A 117 -3.41 11.82 2.41
C TRP A 117 -2.97 10.44 1.94
N LEU A 118 -2.13 9.74 2.69
CA LEU A 118 -1.54 8.48 2.28
C LEU A 118 -2.49 7.31 2.55
N ARG A 119 -2.61 6.41 1.57
CA ARG A 119 -3.27 5.12 1.74
C ARG A 119 -2.42 4.04 1.12
N ILE A 120 -2.24 2.95 1.84
CA ILE A 120 -1.68 1.70 1.34
C ILE A 120 -2.82 0.70 1.21
N TYR A 121 -2.85 -0.04 0.11
CA TYR A 121 -3.86 -1.05 -0.18
C TYR A 121 -3.28 -2.44 -0.08
N ALA A 122 -4.00 -3.33 0.59
CA ALA A 122 -3.56 -4.69 0.84
C ALA A 122 -4.70 -5.69 0.70
N ILE A 123 -4.33 -6.95 0.46
CA ILE A 123 -5.21 -8.11 0.65
C ILE A 123 -4.87 -8.73 2.00
N ARG A 124 -5.88 -8.84 2.86
CA ARG A 124 -5.79 -9.60 4.11
C ARG A 124 -5.93 -11.08 3.79
N ILE A 125 -4.93 -11.88 4.15
CA ILE A 125 -5.01 -13.34 4.11
C ILE A 125 -5.58 -13.81 5.44
N ASN A 126 -4.87 -13.56 6.53
CA ASN A 126 -5.31 -13.89 7.89
C ASN A 126 -5.04 -12.72 8.85
N ALA A 127 -5.01 -12.96 10.17
CA ALA A 127 -4.83 -11.89 11.16
C ALA A 127 -3.44 -11.23 11.06
N GLU A 128 -2.44 -12.02 10.69
CA GLU A 128 -1.02 -11.67 10.70
C GLU A 128 -0.48 -11.42 9.28
N THR A 129 -1.18 -11.92 8.25
CA THR A 129 -0.67 -11.94 6.88
C THR A 129 -1.39 -10.96 5.94
N TYR A 130 -0.62 -10.04 5.34
CA TYR A 130 -1.10 -9.02 4.41
C TYR A 130 -0.21 -8.92 3.18
N ILE A 131 -0.84 -8.83 2.00
CA ILE A 131 -0.17 -8.63 0.71
C ILE A 131 -0.42 -7.21 0.23
N ILE A 132 0.62 -6.39 0.17
CA ILE A 132 0.59 -5.02 -0.35
C ILE A 132 0.46 -5.06 -1.88
N THR A 133 -0.49 -4.28 -2.40
CA THR A 133 -0.82 -4.26 -3.84
C THR A 133 -0.63 -2.88 -4.47
N GLY A 134 -0.40 -1.85 -3.65
CA GLY A 134 -0.18 -0.49 -4.13
C GLY A 134 -0.55 0.57 -3.10
N GLY A 135 -0.36 1.84 -3.49
CA GLY A 135 -0.58 2.99 -2.62
C GLY A 135 -1.09 4.21 -3.38
N ALA A 136 -1.65 5.19 -2.68
CA ALA A 136 -2.11 6.43 -3.27
C ALA A 136 -2.01 7.63 -2.31
N ILE A 137 -1.67 8.79 -2.89
CA ILE A 137 -1.92 10.09 -2.29
C ILE A 137 -3.35 10.49 -2.65
N LYS A 138 -4.25 10.39 -1.68
CA LYS A 138 -5.67 10.64 -1.83
C LYS A 138 -6.06 11.96 -1.19
N LEU A 139 -6.13 12.99 -2.03
CA LEU A 139 -6.52 14.35 -1.64
C LEU A 139 -8.05 14.51 -1.47
N THR A 140 -8.84 13.58 -1.99
CA THR A 140 -10.31 13.68 -1.99
C THR A 140 -11.00 12.60 -1.16
N ARG A 141 -12.31 12.78 -0.89
CA ARG A 141 -13.04 11.91 0.03
C ARG A 141 -13.36 10.54 -0.57
N THR A 142 -13.68 10.43 -1.86
CA THR A 142 -14.01 9.14 -2.50
C THR A 142 -12.96 8.72 -3.55
N MET A 143 -12.77 7.41 -3.74
CA MET A 143 -11.80 6.83 -4.70
C MET A 143 -12.20 7.03 -6.16
N GLN A 144 -13.48 7.29 -6.42
CA GLN A 144 -14.03 7.40 -7.77
C GLN A 144 -13.76 8.76 -8.43
N GLU A 145 -13.17 9.70 -7.68
CA GLU A 145 -12.98 11.08 -8.13
C GLU A 145 -11.70 11.29 -8.93
N ARG A 146 -10.73 10.36 -8.88
CA ARG A 146 -9.45 10.47 -9.59
C ARG A 146 -9.04 9.15 -10.25
N SER A 147 -8.43 9.23 -11.44
CA SER A 147 -8.00 8.06 -12.23
C SER A 147 -7.04 7.17 -11.44
N HIS A 148 -6.01 7.77 -10.82
CA HIS A 148 -4.99 7.02 -10.09
C HIS A 148 -5.56 6.18 -8.94
N THR A 149 -6.60 6.66 -8.24
CA THR A 149 -7.26 5.86 -7.19
C THR A 149 -8.17 4.77 -7.75
N LYS A 150 -8.76 4.96 -8.93
CA LYS A 150 -9.52 3.89 -9.61
C LYS A 150 -8.61 2.76 -10.06
N ASP A 151 -7.44 3.10 -10.58
CA ASP A 151 -6.45 2.11 -11.05
C ASP A 151 -5.96 1.24 -9.89
N GLN A 152 -5.69 1.85 -8.74
CA GLN A 152 -5.35 1.11 -7.51
C GLN A 152 -6.49 0.17 -7.06
N LEU A 153 -7.76 0.60 -7.15
CA LEU A 153 -8.90 -0.26 -6.83
C LEU A 153 -9.05 -1.43 -7.80
N LYS A 154 -8.79 -1.19 -9.10
CA LYS A 154 -8.78 -2.22 -10.13
C LYS A 154 -7.69 -3.24 -9.86
N ARG A 155 -6.46 -2.80 -9.62
CA ARG A 155 -5.32 -3.66 -9.29
C ARG A 155 -5.57 -4.50 -8.04
N LEU A 156 -6.04 -3.87 -6.97
CA LEU A 156 -6.40 -4.56 -5.72
C LEU A 156 -7.45 -5.66 -5.97
N THR A 157 -8.42 -5.40 -6.84
CA THR A 157 -9.45 -6.40 -7.19
C THR A 157 -8.87 -7.53 -8.05
N GLN A 158 -8.02 -7.20 -9.03
CA GLN A 158 -7.34 -8.20 -9.87
C GLN A 158 -6.45 -9.14 -9.06
N VAL A 159 -5.63 -8.60 -8.17
CA VAL A 159 -4.75 -9.41 -7.30
C VAL A 159 -5.59 -10.34 -6.42
N ARG A 160 -6.64 -9.82 -5.78
CA ARG A 160 -7.56 -10.66 -4.99
C ARG A 160 -8.15 -11.81 -5.81
N ASP A 161 -8.69 -11.49 -6.98
CA ASP A 161 -9.38 -12.49 -7.82
C ASP A 161 -8.40 -13.53 -8.37
N TYR A 162 -7.12 -13.15 -8.57
CA TYR A 162 -6.04 -14.09 -8.87
C TYR A 162 -5.77 -15.05 -7.71
N LEU A 163 -5.57 -14.52 -6.49
CA LEU A 163 -5.27 -15.31 -5.30
C LEU A 163 -6.37 -16.35 -5.02
N ILE A 164 -7.63 -15.96 -5.16
CA ILE A 164 -8.78 -16.86 -4.98
C ILE A 164 -8.82 -17.94 -6.07
N ARG A 165 -8.54 -17.57 -7.32
CA ARG A 165 -8.65 -18.47 -8.47
C ARG A 165 -7.55 -19.53 -8.51
N GLU A 166 -6.33 -19.16 -8.15
CA GLU A 166 -5.18 -20.07 -8.13
C GLU A 166 -5.07 -20.83 -6.80
N GLY A 167 -5.69 -20.33 -5.72
CA GLY A 167 -5.64 -20.93 -4.39
C GLY A 167 -4.33 -20.61 -3.68
N PHE A 168 -4.17 -19.35 -3.27
CA PHE A 168 -2.96 -18.86 -2.61
C PHE A 168 -2.50 -19.75 -1.45
N ASP A 169 -1.22 -20.14 -1.52
CA ASP A 169 -0.50 -20.87 -0.47
C ASP A 169 0.83 -20.15 -0.15
N GLU A 170 1.35 -20.30 1.07
CA GLU A 170 2.62 -19.69 1.49
C GLU A 170 3.84 -20.20 0.70
N THR A 171 3.69 -21.30 -0.03
CA THR A 171 4.68 -21.83 -0.98
C THR A 171 4.74 -21.03 -2.29
N ASP A 172 3.74 -20.20 -2.59
CA ASP A 172 3.75 -19.30 -3.75
C ASP A 172 4.61 -18.03 -3.53
N ILE A 173 5.12 -17.82 -2.32
CA ILE A 173 5.91 -16.65 -1.93
C ILE A 173 7.35 -16.83 -2.40
N GLU A 174 7.83 -15.90 -3.22
CA GLU A 174 9.23 -15.85 -3.65
C GLU A 174 10.06 -15.00 -2.65
N GLU A 175 11.28 -15.42 -2.35
CA GLU A 175 12.18 -14.62 -1.52
C GLU A 175 12.84 -13.53 -2.36
N ILE A 176 13.02 -12.34 -1.78
CA ILE A 176 13.84 -11.30 -2.41
C ILE A 176 15.29 -11.71 -2.19
N GLU A 177 16.04 -11.94 -3.27
CA GLU A 177 17.51 -11.99 -3.18
C GLU A 177 18.00 -10.64 -2.66
N THR A 178 18.42 -10.60 -1.39
CA THR A 178 19.19 -9.46 -0.88
C THR A 178 20.57 -9.57 -1.50
N ASP A 179 20.90 -8.66 -2.41
CA ASP A 179 22.26 -8.54 -2.94
C ASP A 179 23.24 -8.46 -1.73
N PRO A 180 24.29 -9.31 -1.68
CA PRO A 180 25.16 -9.45 -0.50
C PRO A 180 25.95 -8.19 -0.13
#